data_AF-A0A930ART6-F1
#
_entry.id   AF-A0A930ART6-F1
#
_cell.length_a   1.000
_cell.length_b   1.000
_cell.length_c   1.000
_cell.angle_alpha   90.00
_cell.angle_beta   90.00
_cell.angle_gamma   90.00
#
_symmetry.space_group_name_H-M   'P 1'
#
loop_
_entity.id
_entity.type
_entity.pdbx_description
1 polymer ?
#
loop_
_entity_poly.entity_id
_entity_poly.type
_entity_poly.pdbx_seq_one_letter_code
_entity_poly.pdbx_strand_id
1 'polypeptide(L)'
;MSETSKTQQNVSLLGLVALTVTTVIGAGVFNLPRDLAGLAAPGPSLTALVIASIAFAVFVYCLKYLQDHYPHLDAGIFSFPEQGFGKFIGFLSCTGYWLSIVVGNVSLGVLSVSSLGYFIPMFRGGNNIASLILLSIILWLFYYICTTGAKQASLVNTVIWIAKMMPILVFVVALIFAFKVDVFNSGLWENVFAADGMESSISGQISSAMAKTIWVYVGIEGALIYSARAKTKSDASRAIVISYIVIAVTYLLLTFLTFGALSQAQVAGMEVPALGGILEAVVGKWGAVLMNFGIALSAAGCWFGCCLFAGEILDVAAKHEIVPRFFGEENSVGQPVKSLLVSTIIQQAFFITIIINESIYNVMALFASSTMLVPYFTVSLTMVKESLRIDKGFKINALLGCVSTIAMGYLMYSTGWDYIIITALLFAPCILMYYFARKENKKEFLTHTEKIIAIAIILLALISLFLIINGTIDLSTM
;
A
#
# COMPACT_ATOMS: atom_id res chain seq x y z
N MET A 1 15.29 32.58 -26.40
CA MET A 1 15.36 31.45 -27.34
C MET A 1 16.29 30.42 -26.73
N SER A 2 15.91 29.23 -26.29
CA SER A 2 14.74 28.40 -26.52
C SER A 2 14.28 27.76 -25.21
N GLU A 3 13.08 28.10 -24.73
CA GLU A 3 12.36 27.23 -23.79
C GLU A 3 12.02 25.95 -24.55
N THR A 4 12.74 24.87 -24.29
CA THR A 4 12.24 23.53 -24.57
C THR A 4 11.06 23.29 -23.64
N SER A 5 9.88 23.69 -24.10
CA SER A 5 8.60 23.12 -23.71
C SER A 5 8.75 21.60 -23.75
N LYS A 6 9.00 21.00 -22.57
CA LYS A 6 8.82 19.57 -22.39
C LYS A 6 7.35 19.33 -22.68
N THR A 7 7.05 18.71 -23.82
CA THR A 7 5.70 18.25 -24.17
C THR A 7 5.19 17.39 -23.03
N GLN A 8 4.44 18.01 -22.11
CA GLN A 8 3.80 17.32 -20.99
C GLN A 8 2.80 16.39 -21.65
N GLN A 9 3.10 15.09 -21.67
CA GLN A 9 2.18 14.10 -22.22
C GLN A 9 0.93 14.14 -21.35
N ASN A 10 -0.11 14.81 -21.86
CA ASN A 10 -1.37 14.95 -21.17
C ASN A 10 -2.09 13.60 -21.16
N VAL A 11 -2.01 12.90 -20.03
CA VAL A 11 -2.61 11.58 -19.82
C VAL A 11 -4.14 11.74 -19.79
N SER A 12 -4.84 10.91 -20.58
CA SER A 12 -6.31 10.89 -20.58
C SER A 12 -6.89 10.36 -19.27
N LEU A 13 -8.15 10.67 -18.96
CA LEU A 13 -8.87 10.08 -17.82
C LEU A 13 -8.74 8.56 -17.78
N LEU A 14 -8.95 7.88 -18.92
CA LEU A 14 -8.81 6.43 -19.02
C LEU A 14 -7.38 5.97 -18.75
N GLY A 15 -6.38 6.72 -19.24
CA GLY A 15 -4.97 6.46 -18.94
C GLY A 15 -4.64 6.59 -17.46
N LEU A 16 -5.18 7.62 -16.79
CA LEU A 16 -5.02 7.81 -15.34
C LEU A 16 -5.66 6.67 -14.56
N VAL A 17 -6.90 6.29 -14.92
CA VAL A 17 -7.59 5.15 -14.31
C VAL A 17 -6.78 3.87 -14.50
N ALA A 18 -6.31 3.58 -15.71
CA ALA A 18 -5.50 2.40 -15.97
C ALA A 18 -4.20 2.39 -15.16
N LEU A 19 -3.48 3.52 -15.09
CA LEU A 19 -2.26 3.64 -14.30
C LEU A 19 -2.53 3.43 -12.80
N THR A 20 -3.58 4.04 -12.25
CA THR A 20 -3.94 3.90 -10.85
C THR A 20 -4.37 2.47 -10.53
N VAL A 21 -5.28 1.88 -11.30
CA VAL A 21 -5.70 0.47 -11.12
C VAL A 21 -4.50 -0.47 -11.19
N THR A 22 -3.58 -0.25 -12.14
CA THR A 22 -2.35 -1.07 -12.26
C THR A 22 -1.44 -0.92 -11.05
N THR A 23 -1.37 0.28 -10.46
CA THR A 23 -0.50 0.53 -9.30
C THR A 23 -1.08 -0.09 -8.03
N VAL A 24 -2.38 0.09 -7.80
CA VAL A 24 -3.07 -0.35 -6.57
C VAL A 24 -3.30 -1.84 -6.52
N ILE A 25 -3.70 -2.47 -7.65
CA ILE A 25 -3.87 -3.92 -7.74
C ILE A 25 -2.49 -4.56 -7.76
N GLY A 26 -1.71 -4.44 -6.69
CA GLY A 26 -0.34 -4.92 -6.58
C GLY A 26 -0.31 -6.33 -5.99
N ALA A 27 0.35 -6.46 -4.84
CA ALA A 27 0.52 -7.75 -4.17
C ALA A 27 -0.72 -8.23 -3.42
N GLY A 28 -1.43 -7.33 -2.73
CA GLY A 28 -2.44 -7.71 -1.75
C GLY A 28 -3.60 -8.53 -2.31
N VAL A 29 -4.06 -8.20 -3.52
CA VAL A 29 -5.18 -8.90 -4.17
C VAL A 29 -4.94 -10.40 -4.36
N PHE A 30 -3.68 -10.81 -4.54
CA PHE A 30 -3.34 -12.18 -4.92
C PHE A 30 -3.34 -13.15 -3.72
N ASN A 31 -3.36 -12.61 -2.50
CA ASN A 31 -3.45 -13.37 -1.25
C ASN A 31 -4.70 -13.06 -0.45
N LEU A 32 -5.42 -11.99 -0.76
CA LEU A 32 -6.56 -11.50 0.04
C LEU A 32 -7.54 -12.62 0.46
N PRO A 33 -8.00 -13.53 -0.42
CA PRO A 33 -8.92 -14.57 0.02
C PRO A 33 -8.32 -15.51 1.07
N ARG A 34 -7.04 -15.91 0.91
CA ARG A 34 -6.33 -16.75 1.88
C ARG A 34 -6.13 -16.03 3.20
N ASP A 35 -5.65 -14.79 3.15
CA ASP A 35 -5.34 -14.01 4.35
C ASP A 35 -6.61 -13.76 5.19
N LEU A 36 -7.76 -13.59 4.53
CA LEU A 36 -9.05 -13.49 5.19
C LEU A 36 -9.55 -14.85 5.72
N ALA A 37 -9.42 -15.91 4.93
CA ALA A 37 -9.87 -17.26 5.30
C ALA A 37 -9.14 -17.82 6.54
N GLY A 38 -7.88 -17.45 6.72
CA GLY A 38 -7.08 -17.83 7.89
C GLY A 38 -7.51 -17.12 9.18
N LEU A 39 -8.27 -16.02 9.09
CA LEU A 39 -8.68 -15.21 10.25
C LEU A 39 -10.17 -15.33 10.58
N ALA A 40 -11.00 -15.52 9.57
CA ALA A 40 -12.44 -15.43 9.68
C ALA A 40 -13.17 -16.33 8.67
N ALA A 41 -14.40 -16.69 9.01
CA ALA A 41 -15.31 -17.37 8.11
C ALA A 41 -15.68 -16.48 6.91
N PRO A 42 -16.15 -17.05 5.78
CA PRO A 42 -16.42 -16.30 4.55
C PRO A 42 -17.34 -15.08 4.72
N GLY A 43 -18.42 -15.21 5.51
CA GLY A 43 -19.39 -14.15 5.77
C GLY A 43 -18.78 -12.96 6.52
N PRO A 44 -18.17 -13.17 7.70
CA PRO A 44 -17.39 -12.15 8.40
C PRO A 44 -16.27 -11.54 7.55
N SER A 45 -15.52 -12.33 6.78
CA SER A 45 -14.48 -11.84 5.86
C SER A 45 -15.03 -10.89 4.80
N LEU A 46 -16.13 -11.25 4.14
CA LEU A 46 -16.78 -10.40 3.14
C LEU A 46 -17.38 -9.14 3.78
N THR A 47 -17.94 -9.27 4.99
CA THR A 47 -18.49 -8.14 5.74
C THR A 47 -17.38 -7.14 6.10
N ALA A 48 -16.23 -7.63 6.60
CA ALA A 48 -15.06 -6.80 6.85
C ALA A 48 -14.58 -6.10 5.57
N LEU A 49 -14.51 -6.83 4.45
CA LEU A 49 -14.10 -6.25 3.18
C LEU A 49 -15.08 -5.17 2.68
N VAL A 50 -16.40 -5.35 2.86
CA VAL A 50 -17.41 -4.32 2.53
C VAL A 50 -17.26 -3.09 3.43
N ILE A 51 -17.10 -3.28 4.75
CA ILE A 51 -16.90 -2.17 5.70
C ILE A 51 -15.63 -1.39 5.35
N ALA A 52 -14.52 -2.09 5.10
CA ALA A 52 -13.27 -1.48 4.66
C ALA A 52 -13.43 -0.73 3.34
N SER A 53 -14.14 -1.32 2.37
CA SER A 53 -14.46 -0.64 1.11
C SER A 53 -15.21 0.67 1.39
N ILE A 54 -16.27 0.66 2.20
CA ILE A 54 -17.01 1.88 2.54
C ILE A 54 -16.10 2.93 3.21
N ALA A 55 -15.24 2.52 4.16
CA ALA A 55 -14.26 3.40 4.79
C ALA A 55 -13.32 4.06 3.76
N PHE A 56 -12.78 3.27 2.82
CA PHE A 56 -11.93 3.77 1.75
C PHE A 56 -12.69 4.60 0.71
N ALA A 57 -13.98 4.36 0.48
CA ALA A 57 -14.82 5.20 -0.38
C ALA A 57 -14.94 6.62 0.20
N VAL A 58 -15.17 6.73 1.51
CA VAL A 58 -15.22 8.02 2.20
C VAL A 58 -13.84 8.69 2.16
N PHE A 59 -12.75 7.95 2.37
CA PHE A 59 -11.39 8.49 2.25
C PHE A 59 -11.06 8.99 0.84
N VAL A 60 -11.43 8.23 -0.20
CA VAL A 60 -11.29 8.62 -1.61
C VAL A 60 -12.09 9.88 -1.91
N TYR A 61 -13.28 10.03 -1.31
CA TYR A 61 -14.02 11.27 -1.39
C TYR A 61 -13.28 12.45 -0.75
N CYS A 62 -12.63 12.25 0.41
CA CYS A 62 -11.77 13.27 1.02
C CYS A 62 -10.63 13.70 0.08
N LEU A 63 -9.93 12.74 -0.54
CA LEU A 63 -8.88 13.01 -1.53
C LEU A 63 -9.42 13.82 -2.71
N LYS A 64 -10.56 13.40 -3.28
CA LYS A 64 -11.21 14.09 -4.38
C LYS A 64 -11.58 15.53 -4.01
N TYR A 65 -12.22 15.74 -2.86
CA TYR A 65 -12.66 17.06 -2.42
C TYR A 65 -11.47 18.00 -2.24
N LEU A 66 -10.41 17.54 -1.58
CA LEU A 66 -9.18 18.32 -1.39
C LEU A 66 -8.50 18.62 -2.73
N GLN A 67 -8.42 17.65 -3.63
CA GLN A 67 -7.83 17.84 -4.97
C GLN A 67 -8.60 18.85 -5.82
N ASP A 68 -9.94 18.87 -5.72
CA ASP A 68 -10.79 19.83 -6.44
C ASP A 68 -10.61 21.26 -5.94
N HIS A 69 -10.37 21.46 -4.63
CA HIS A 69 -10.20 22.78 -4.03
C HIS A 69 -8.74 23.26 -4.00
N TYR A 70 -7.79 22.32 -3.98
CA TYR A 70 -6.36 22.57 -3.98
C TYR A 70 -5.66 21.95 -5.20
N PRO A 71 -6.07 22.29 -6.45
CA PRO A 71 -5.55 21.63 -7.65
C PRO A 71 -4.07 21.97 -7.94
N HIS A 72 -3.54 23.01 -7.31
CA HIS A 72 -2.17 23.47 -7.42
C HIS A 72 -1.20 22.74 -6.46
N LEU A 73 -1.72 21.96 -5.50
CA LEU A 73 -0.90 21.15 -4.63
C LEU A 73 -0.55 19.85 -5.37
N ASP A 74 0.72 19.71 -5.73
CA ASP A 74 1.24 18.46 -6.28
C ASP A 74 1.49 17.45 -5.14
N ALA A 75 1.48 16.15 -5.46
CA ALA A 75 1.68 15.07 -4.50
C ALA A 75 0.77 15.15 -3.25
N GLY A 76 -0.55 15.25 -3.49
CA GLY A 76 -1.61 15.54 -2.51
C GLY A 76 -1.56 14.77 -1.18
N ILE A 77 -0.97 13.57 -1.14
CA ILE A 77 -0.92 12.76 0.09
C ILE A 77 -0.22 13.48 1.25
N PHE A 78 0.86 14.23 0.99
CA PHE A 78 1.58 14.98 2.03
C PHE A 78 1.39 16.50 1.94
N SER A 79 1.11 17.02 0.75
CA SER A 79 0.88 18.46 0.57
C SER A 79 -0.48 18.90 1.13
N PHE A 80 -1.51 18.05 1.15
CA PHE A 80 -2.76 18.40 1.86
C PHE A 80 -2.53 18.54 3.38
N PRO A 81 -1.91 17.57 4.09
CA PRO A 81 -1.62 17.76 5.51
C PRO A 81 -0.64 18.91 5.79
N GLU A 82 0.31 19.19 4.90
CA GLU A 82 1.14 20.40 4.99
C GLU A 82 0.30 21.67 4.93
N GLN A 83 -0.60 21.78 3.95
CA GLN A 83 -1.53 22.91 3.80
C GLN A 83 -2.46 23.06 5.02
N GLY A 84 -2.94 21.93 5.56
CA GLY A 84 -3.87 21.90 6.67
C GLY A 84 -3.22 22.24 8.01
N PHE A 85 -2.08 21.64 8.34
CA PHE A 85 -1.52 21.68 9.70
C PHE A 85 -0.07 22.16 9.77
N GLY A 86 0.58 22.43 8.64
CA GLY A 86 1.96 22.88 8.56
C GLY A 86 2.98 21.78 8.31
N LYS A 87 4.25 22.18 8.25
CA LYS A 87 5.34 21.37 7.71
C LYS A 87 5.63 20.08 8.50
N PHE A 88 5.43 20.05 9.81
CA PHE A 88 5.69 18.83 10.59
C PHE A 88 4.65 17.73 10.33
N ILE A 89 3.37 18.09 10.19
CA ILE A 89 2.34 17.10 9.84
C ILE A 89 2.50 16.67 8.37
N GLY A 90 2.86 17.61 7.48
CA GLY A 90 3.30 17.28 6.12
C GLY A 90 4.50 16.31 6.11
N PHE A 91 5.48 16.51 7.00
CA PHE A 91 6.62 15.61 7.19
C PHE A 91 6.21 14.21 7.63
N LEU A 92 5.33 14.08 8.63
CA LEU A 92 4.83 12.78 9.08
C LEU A 92 4.06 12.07 7.95
N SER A 93 3.22 12.79 7.22
CA SER A 93 2.50 12.23 6.07
C SER A 93 3.47 11.75 4.98
N CYS A 94 4.44 12.59 4.59
CA CYS A 94 5.46 12.26 3.59
C CYS A 94 6.29 11.04 4.00
N THR A 95 6.73 10.99 5.26
CA THR A 95 7.58 9.91 5.77
C THR A 95 6.80 8.62 5.90
N GLY A 96 5.54 8.67 6.36
CA GLY A 96 4.67 7.49 6.41
C GLY A 96 4.42 6.89 5.03
N TYR A 97 4.17 7.75 4.04
CA TYR A 97 4.03 7.34 2.64
C TYR A 97 5.32 6.70 2.10
N TRP A 98 6.46 7.34 2.32
CA TRP A 98 7.76 6.83 1.88
C TRP A 98 8.14 5.50 2.55
N LEU A 99 7.98 5.40 3.88
CA LEU A 99 8.22 4.15 4.64
C LEU A 99 7.31 3.03 4.14
N SER A 100 6.04 3.33 3.86
CA SER A 100 5.11 2.35 3.32
C SER A 100 5.58 1.80 1.98
N ILE A 101 6.12 2.64 1.10
CA ILE A 101 6.71 2.19 -0.17
C ILE A 101 7.94 1.30 0.09
N VAL A 102 8.89 1.76 0.91
CA VAL A 102 10.15 1.04 1.14
C VAL A 102 9.89 -0.35 1.73
N VAL A 103 8.99 -0.44 2.71
CA VAL A 103 8.64 -1.70 3.37
C VAL A 103 7.71 -2.54 2.50
N GLY A 104 6.71 -1.94 1.85
CA GLY A 104 5.77 -2.64 0.97
C GLY A 104 6.42 -3.23 -0.29
N ASN A 105 7.50 -2.62 -0.77
CA ASN A 105 8.32 -3.17 -1.85
C ASN A 105 8.95 -4.52 -1.48
N VAL A 106 9.19 -4.78 -0.20
CA VAL A 106 9.68 -6.09 0.27
C VAL A 106 8.61 -7.16 0.06
N SER A 107 7.36 -6.87 0.43
CA SER A 107 6.22 -7.77 0.16
C SER A 107 6.02 -8.00 -1.34
N LEU A 108 6.11 -6.96 -2.16
CA LEU A 108 5.99 -7.08 -3.62
C LEU A 108 7.12 -7.96 -4.20
N GLY A 109 8.35 -7.76 -3.75
CA GLY A 109 9.49 -8.58 -4.14
C GLY A 109 9.31 -10.04 -3.75
N VAL A 110 9.03 -10.32 -2.48
CA VAL A 110 8.80 -11.68 -1.97
C VAL A 110 7.66 -12.37 -2.71
N LEU A 111 6.56 -11.67 -2.97
CA LEU A 111 5.45 -12.22 -3.76
C LEU A 111 5.89 -12.58 -5.19
N SER A 112 6.63 -11.69 -5.84
CA SER A 112 7.15 -11.92 -7.19
C SER A 112 8.02 -13.17 -7.24
N VAL A 113 8.96 -13.31 -6.30
CA VAL A 113 9.91 -14.43 -6.28
C VAL A 113 9.23 -15.73 -5.82
N SER A 114 8.31 -15.66 -4.84
CA SER A 114 7.51 -16.83 -4.44
C SER A 114 6.68 -17.37 -5.61
N SER A 115 6.13 -16.49 -6.45
CA SER A 115 5.42 -16.88 -7.68
C SER A 115 6.32 -17.62 -8.67
N LEU A 116 7.58 -17.19 -8.81
CA LEU A 116 8.58 -17.91 -9.60
C LEU A 116 8.93 -19.27 -8.99
N GLY A 117 8.76 -19.41 -7.66
CA GLY A 117 8.88 -20.66 -6.92
C GLY A 117 8.01 -21.80 -7.43
N TYR A 118 6.88 -21.49 -8.08
CA TYR A 118 6.05 -22.48 -8.77
C TYR A 118 6.79 -23.18 -9.93
N PHE A 119 7.61 -22.42 -10.67
CA PHE A 119 8.37 -22.92 -11.82
C PHE A 119 9.77 -23.42 -11.43
N ILE A 120 10.39 -22.77 -10.44
CA ILE A 120 11.75 -23.02 -10.00
C ILE A 120 11.72 -23.22 -8.49
N PRO A 121 11.69 -24.48 -7.99
CA PRO A 121 11.44 -24.79 -6.58
C PRO A 121 12.38 -24.13 -5.58
N MET A 122 13.59 -23.73 -5.99
CA MET A 122 14.54 -23.02 -5.12
C MET A 122 14.03 -21.66 -4.63
N PHE A 123 13.05 -21.05 -5.31
CA PHE A 123 12.44 -19.77 -4.94
C PHE A 123 11.12 -19.91 -4.18
N ARG A 124 10.67 -21.14 -3.87
CA ARG A 124 9.40 -21.38 -3.16
C ARG A 124 9.39 -20.66 -1.81
N GLY A 125 8.29 -19.97 -1.52
CA GLY A 125 8.10 -19.14 -0.33
C GLY A 125 8.70 -17.73 -0.43
N GLY A 126 9.70 -17.50 -1.30
CA GLY A 126 10.33 -16.19 -1.48
C GLY A 126 11.14 -15.69 -0.28
N ASN A 127 11.33 -16.52 0.75
CA ASN A 127 11.91 -16.17 2.05
C ASN A 127 13.22 -16.94 2.33
N ASN A 128 13.88 -17.47 1.30
CA ASN A 128 15.11 -18.26 1.43
C ASN A 128 16.34 -17.52 0.86
N ILE A 129 17.54 -18.06 1.06
CA ILE A 129 18.80 -17.42 0.64
C ILE A 129 18.85 -17.19 -0.89
N ALA A 130 18.37 -18.14 -1.69
CA ALA A 130 18.33 -17.99 -3.14
C ALA A 130 17.41 -16.82 -3.55
N SER A 131 16.27 -16.69 -2.87
CA SER A 131 15.33 -15.59 -3.04
C SER A 131 15.95 -14.26 -2.63
N LEU A 132 16.67 -14.20 -1.50
CA LEU A 132 17.38 -13.01 -1.05
C LEU A 132 18.38 -12.51 -2.09
N ILE A 133 19.18 -13.42 -2.66
CA ILE A 133 20.16 -13.07 -3.71
C ILE A 133 19.44 -12.51 -4.94
N LEU A 134 18.39 -13.18 -5.41
CA LEU A 134 17.63 -12.73 -6.58
C LEU A 134 16.96 -11.36 -6.34
N LEU A 135 16.32 -11.18 -5.19
CA LEU A 135 15.71 -9.91 -4.79
C LEU A 135 16.73 -8.78 -4.74
N SER A 136 17.90 -9.04 -4.17
CA SER A 136 18.99 -8.06 -4.11
C SER A 136 19.44 -7.66 -5.51
N ILE A 137 19.65 -8.63 -6.41
CA ILE A 137 20.03 -8.34 -7.81
C ILE A 137 18.97 -7.49 -8.51
N ILE A 138 17.68 -7.85 -8.37
CA ILE A 138 16.57 -7.11 -8.98
C ILE A 138 16.48 -5.69 -8.40
N LEU A 139 16.63 -5.52 -7.08
CA LEU A 139 16.60 -4.23 -6.42
C LEU A 139 17.66 -3.27 -6.96
N TRP A 140 18.92 -3.73 -7.04
CA TRP A 140 20.01 -2.90 -7.55
C TRP A 140 19.90 -2.64 -9.06
N LEU A 141 19.37 -3.59 -9.82
CA LEU A 141 19.01 -3.37 -11.21
C LEU A 141 17.93 -2.29 -11.36
N PHE A 142 16.89 -2.32 -10.53
CA PHE A 142 15.84 -1.30 -10.51
C PHE A 142 16.42 0.06 -10.16
N TYR A 143 17.28 0.16 -9.14
CA TYR A 143 17.99 1.38 -8.82
C TYR A 143 18.76 1.93 -10.02
N TYR A 144 19.57 1.10 -10.68
CA TYR A 144 20.33 1.52 -11.86
C TYR A 144 19.41 2.05 -12.96
N ILE A 145 18.36 1.30 -13.32
CA ILE A 145 17.40 1.71 -14.35
C ILE A 145 16.72 3.03 -13.97
N CYS A 146 16.26 3.18 -12.72
CA CYS A 146 15.60 4.40 -12.25
C CYS A 146 16.55 5.62 -12.36
N THR A 147 17.83 5.46 -12.05
CA THR A 147 18.80 6.56 -12.13
C THR A 147 19.17 6.96 -13.56
N THR A 148 19.07 6.06 -14.54
CA THR A 148 19.36 6.38 -15.95
C THR A 148 18.34 7.30 -16.61
N GLY A 149 17.21 7.60 -15.94
CA GLY A 149 16.13 8.38 -16.53
C GLY A 149 15.42 7.64 -17.66
N ALA A 150 15.62 6.32 -17.77
CA ALA A 150 14.87 5.43 -18.63
C ALA A 150 13.39 5.47 -18.21
N LYS A 151 12.66 6.47 -18.72
CA LYS A 151 11.21 6.54 -18.61
C LYS A 151 10.70 5.27 -19.27
N GLN A 152 10.14 4.37 -18.47
CA GLN A 152 9.61 3.13 -19.00
C GLN A 152 8.71 3.42 -20.20
N ALA A 153 9.05 2.76 -21.31
CA ALA A 153 8.23 2.81 -22.51
C ALA A 153 6.81 2.36 -22.15
N SER A 154 5.80 2.93 -22.80
CA SER A 154 4.41 2.48 -22.67
C SER A 154 4.28 0.96 -22.83
N LEU A 155 5.17 0.32 -23.61
CA LEU A 155 5.22 -1.11 -23.83
C LEU A 155 5.42 -1.92 -22.54
N VAL A 156 6.33 -1.53 -21.63
CA VAL A 156 6.56 -2.30 -20.40
C VAL A 156 5.36 -2.20 -19.46
N ASN A 157 4.79 -1.00 -19.31
CA ASN A 157 3.55 -0.81 -18.56
C ASN A 157 2.37 -1.58 -19.18
N THR A 158 2.29 -1.64 -20.50
CA THR A 158 1.24 -2.43 -21.19
C THR A 158 1.40 -3.92 -20.92
N VAL A 159 2.62 -4.44 -20.96
CA VAL A 159 2.92 -5.84 -20.65
C VAL A 159 2.55 -6.18 -19.21
N ILE A 160 2.93 -5.33 -18.25
CA ILE A 160 2.57 -5.50 -16.83
C ILE A 160 1.05 -5.46 -16.65
N TRP A 161 0.35 -4.56 -17.34
CA TRP A 161 -1.10 -4.47 -17.30
C TRP A 161 -1.76 -5.76 -17.82
N ILE A 162 -1.34 -6.27 -18.98
CA ILE A 162 -1.86 -7.54 -19.54
C ILE A 162 -1.57 -8.69 -18.59
N ALA A 163 -0.34 -8.79 -18.08
CA ALA A 163 0.09 -9.84 -17.16
C ALA A 163 -0.73 -9.88 -15.87
N LYS A 164 -1.30 -8.76 -15.46
CA LYS A 164 -2.15 -8.64 -14.28
C LYS A 164 -3.63 -8.87 -14.58
N MET A 165 -4.17 -8.15 -15.57
CA MET A 165 -5.61 -8.14 -15.84
C MET A 165 -6.09 -9.43 -16.50
N MET A 166 -5.30 -10.03 -17.39
CA MET A 166 -5.72 -11.25 -18.08
C MET A 166 -5.89 -12.43 -17.11
N PRO A 167 -4.93 -12.75 -16.21
CA PRO A 167 -5.14 -13.82 -15.23
C PRO A 167 -6.28 -13.55 -14.26
N ILE A 168 -6.47 -12.30 -13.83
CA ILE A 168 -7.61 -11.92 -12.97
C ILE A 168 -8.95 -12.14 -13.68
N LEU A 169 -9.04 -11.77 -14.96
CA LEU A 169 -10.26 -11.99 -15.74
C LEU A 169 -10.56 -13.49 -15.90
N VAL A 170 -9.54 -14.29 -16.24
CA VAL A 170 -9.67 -15.75 -16.36
C VAL A 170 -10.09 -16.35 -15.02
N PHE A 171 -9.50 -15.89 -13.92
CA PHE A 171 -9.86 -16.32 -12.58
C PHE A 171 -11.33 -16.05 -12.27
N VAL A 172 -11.80 -14.82 -12.47
CA VAL A 172 -13.19 -14.44 -12.25
C VAL A 172 -14.14 -15.32 -13.07
N VAL A 173 -13.89 -15.45 -14.37
CA VAL A 173 -14.75 -16.24 -15.26
C VAL A 173 -14.77 -17.71 -14.85
N ALA A 174 -13.61 -18.31 -14.58
CA ALA A 174 -13.51 -19.70 -14.17
C ALA A 174 -14.27 -19.97 -12.85
N LEU A 175 -14.11 -19.09 -11.86
CA LEU A 175 -14.76 -19.28 -10.57
C LEU A 175 -16.26 -18.99 -10.60
N ILE A 176 -16.76 -18.15 -11.52
CA ILE A 176 -18.22 -18.02 -11.74
C ILE A 176 -18.81 -19.38 -12.13
N PHE A 177 -18.15 -20.13 -13.02
CA PHE A 177 -18.62 -21.46 -13.42
C PHE A 177 -18.39 -22.53 -12.35
N ALA A 178 -17.42 -22.33 -11.45
CA ALA A 178 -17.12 -23.25 -10.36
C ALA A 178 -17.91 -22.96 -9.08
N PHE A 179 -18.64 -21.84 -9.02
CA PHE A 179 -19.33 -21.38 -7.83
C PHE A 179 -20.44 -22.36 -7.43
N LYS A 180 -20.40 -22.81 -6.17
CA LYS A 180 -21.39 -23.70 -5.58
C LYS A 180 -22.02 -23.02 -4.37
N VAL A 181 -23.33 -22.76 -4.46
CA VAL A 181 -24.10 -22.12 -3.38
C VAL A 181 -24.01 -22.91 -2.08
N ASP A 182 -24.00 -24.24 -2.15
CA ASP A 182 -23.88 -25.11 -0.97
C ASP A 182 -22.52 -24.95 -0.27
N VAL A 183 -21.43 -24.80 -1.04
CA VAL A 183 -20.08 -24.55 -0.48
C VAL A 183 -20.03 -23.17 0.18
N PHE A 184 -20.57 -22.15 -0.49
CA PHE A 184 -20.61 -20.80 0.05
C PHE A 184 -21.41 -20.71 1.36
N ASN A 185 -22.56 -21.39 1.43
CA ASN A 185 -23.41 -21.40 2.62
C ASN A 185 -22.85 -22.28 3.73
N SER A 186 -22.04 -23.30 3.41
CA SER A 186 -21.41 -24.16 4.40
C SER A 186 -20.37 -23.40 5.21
N GLY A 187 -20.58 -23.28 6.53
CA GLY A 187 -19.65 -22.56 7.40
C GLY A 187 -19.56 -21.06 7.14
N LEU A 188 -20.59 -20.45 6.52
CA LEU A 188 -20.57 -19.03 6.14
C LEU A 188 -20.26 -18.09 7.32
N TRP A 189 -20.74 -18.43 8.52
CA TRP A 189 -20.57 -17.60 9.73
C TRP A 189 -19.73 -18.27 10.81
N GLU A 190 -19.42 -19.56 10.65
CA GLU A 190 -18.73 -20.37 11.64
C GLU A 190 -17.27 -20.55 11.23
N ASN A 191 -16.36 -19.98 12.00
CA ASN A 191 -14.94 -20.07 11.73
C ASN A 191 -14.44 -21.50 12.00
N VAL A 192 -13.98 -22.19 10.96
CA VAL A 192 -13.48 -23.58 11.11
C VAL A 192 -12.24 -23.67 11.99
N PHE A 193 -11.53 -22.56 12.22
CA PHE A 193 -10.35 -22.46 13.08
C PHE A 193 -10.68 -21.97 14.51
N ALA A 194 -11.96 -21.83 14.87
CA ALA A 194 -12.35 -21.40 16.21
C ALA A 194 -11.83 -22.34 17.31
N ALA A 195 -11.73 -23.65 17.02
CA ALA A 195 -11.17 -24.64 17.93
C ALA A 195 -9.66 -24.47 18.15
N ASP A 196 -8.96 -23.82 17.22
CA ASP A 196 -7.51 -23.54 17.28
C ASP A 196 -7.20 -22.22 18.00
N GLY A 197 -8.20 -21.63 18.68
CA GLY A 197 -8.06 -20.38 19.43
C GLY A 197 -8.34 -19.12 18.63
N MET A 198 -8.79 -19.24 17.38
CA MET A 198 -9.21 -18.09 16.57
C MET A 198 -10.56 -17.54 17.02
N GLU A 199 -10.80 -16.26 16.74
CA GLU A 199 -12.07 -15.60 17.05
C GLU A 199 -13.26 -16.37 16.47
N SER A 200 -14.22 -16.69 17.33
CA SER A 200 -15.46 -17.38 16.98
C SER A 200 -16.64 -16.41 16.89
N SER A 201 -16.59 -15.30 17.63
CA SER A 201 -17.63 -14.27 17.58
C SER A 201 -17.64 -13.56 16.22
N ILE A 202 -18.82 -13.28 15.66
CA ILE A 202 -18.93 -12.59 14.35
C ILE A 202 -18.20 -11.23 14.39
N SER A 203 -18.38 -10.46 15.47
CA SER A 203 -17.71 -9.16 15.65
C SER A 203 -16.20 -9.28 15.77
N GLY A 204 -15.70 -10.28 16.50
CA GLY A 204 -14.26 -10.53 16.64
C GLY A 204 -13.64 -10.93 15.31
N GLN A 205 -14.28 -11.84 14.57
CA GLN A 205 -13.88 -12.25 13.23
C GLN A 205 -13.81 -11.07 12.24
N ILE A 206 -14.85 -10.22 12.22
CA ILE A 206 -14.85 -9.02 11.38
C ILE A 206 -13.66 -8.14 11.75
N SER A 207 -13.46 -7.85 13.04
CA SER A 207 -12.37 -6.99 13.51
C SER A 207 -10.98 -7.54 13.13
N SER A 208 -10.76 -8.84 13.25
CA SER A 208 -9.51 -9.50 12.84
C SER A 208 -9.28 -9.42 11.33
N ALA A 209 -10.32 -9.62 10.54
CA ALA A 209 -10.25 -9.54 9.09
C ALA A 209 -9.94 -8.11 8.58
N MET A 210 -10.42 -7.06 9.27
CA MET A 210 -10.21 -5.66 8.87
C MET A 210 -8.73 -5.32 8.67
N ALA A 211 -7.82 -5.83 9.52
CA ALA A 211 -6.39 -5.56 9.41
C ALA A 211 -5.79 -5.92 8.05
N LYS A 212 -6.22 -7.07 7.48
CA LYS A 212 -5.72 -7.56 6.19
C LYS A 212 -6.31 -6.81 4.99
N THR A 213 -7.43 -6.12 5.18
CA THR A 213 -8.07 -5.33 4.11
C THR A 213 -7.33 -4.01 3.82
N ILE A 214 -6.51 -3.51 4.73
CA ILE A 214 -5.82 -2.22 4.55
C ILE A 214 -4.84 -2.32 3.38
N TRP A 215 -4.03 -3.38 3.38
CA TRP A 215 -2.96 -3.59 2.41
C TRP A 215 -3.44 -3.55 0.96
N VAL A 216 -4.65 -4.04 0.68
CA VAL A 216 -5.17 -4.09 -0.69
C VAL A 216 -5.58 -2.72 -1.22
N TYR A 217 -5.86 -1.76 -0.33
CA TYR A 217 -6.25 -0.40 -0.69
C TYR A 217 -5.09 0.61 -0.65
N VAL A 218 -3.95 0.24 -0.07
CA VAL A 218 -2.73 1.05 -0.10
C VAL A 218 -2.34 1.31 -1.57
N GLY A 219 -2.04 2.57 -1.89
CA GLY A 219 -1.69 3.00 -3.25
C GLY A 219 -2.78 3.80 -3.96
N ILE A 220 -4.01 3.90 -3.41
CA ILE A 220 -5.13 4.59 -4.08
C ILE A 220 -4.83 6.08 -4.39
N GLU A 221 -3.98 6.68 -3.57
CA GLU A 221 -3.38 8.00 -3.72
C GLU A 221 -2.46 8.13 -4.94
N GLY A 222 -2.03 7.04 -5.57
CA GLY A 222 -1.18 7.08 -6.77
C GLY A 222 -1.79 7.89 -7.92
N ALA A 223 -3.12 7.96 -8.01
CA ALA A 223 -3.82 8.86 -8.93
C ALA A 223 -3.47 10.35 -8.71
N LEU A 224 -3.23 10.78 -7.47
CA LEU A 224 -2.84 12.15 -7.14
C LEU A 224 -1.40 12.46 -7.58
N ILE A 225 -0.52 11.47 -7.57
CA ILE A 225 0.85 11.63 -8.06
C ILE A 225 0.84 11.85 -9.58
N TYR A 226 0.02 11.08 -10.30
CA TYR A 226 -0.15 11.27 -11.74
C TYR A 226 -0.97 12.51 -12.12
N SER A 227 -1.59 13.20 -11.16
CA SER A 227 -2.40 14.40 -11.42
C SER A 227 -1.62 15.53 -12.09
N ALA A 228 -0.31 15.62 -11.85
CA ALA A 228 0.59 16.58 -12.49
C ALA A 228 0.76 16.31 -14.01
N ARG A 229 0.40 15.10 -14.47
CA ARG A 229 0.46 14.68 -15.88
C ARG A 229 -0.92 14.58 -16.53
N ALA A 230 -2.00 14.88 -15.79
CA ALA A 230 -3.37 14.78 -16.27
C ALA A 230 -3.71 15.86 -17.30
N LYS A 231 -4.56 15.51 -18.28
CA LYS A 231 -5.16 16.49 -19.22
C LYS A 231 -5.85 17.65 -18.51
N THR A 232 -6.61 17.33 -17.47
CA THR A 232 -7.28 18.31 -16.62
C THR A 232 -7.20 17.85 -15.17
N LYS A 233 -7.18 18.80 -14.23
CA LYS A 233 -7.20 18.48 -12.78
C LYS A 233 -8.51 17.78 -12.38
N SER A 234 -9.62 18.08 -13.07
CA SER A 234 -10.89 17.35 -12.90
C SER A 234 -10.78 15.88 -13.32
N ASP A 235 -10.05 15.56 -14.39
CA ASP A 235 -9.79 14.18 -14.79
C ASP A 235 -9.01 13.42 -13.71
N ALA A 236 -8.04 14.06 -13.04
CA ALA A 236 -7.32 13.44 -11.93
C ALA A 236 -8.28 13.09 -10.78
N SER A 237 -9.11 14.03 -10.34
CA SER A 237 -10.12 13.81 -9.29
C SER A 237 -11.12 12.70 -9.64
N ARG A 238 -11.58 12.64 -10.91
CA ARG A 238 -12.48 11.58 -11.40
C ARG A 238 -11.77 10.23 -11.50
N ALA A 239 -10.50 10.22 -11.88
CA ALA A 239 -9.71 8.99 -11.98
C ALA A 239 -9.59 8.29 -10.64
N ILE A 240 -9.39 9.02 -9.53
CA ILE A 240 -9.32 8.44 -8.17
C ILE A 240 -10.60 7.64 -7.86
N VAL A 241 -11.77 8.25 -8.08
CA VAL A 241 -13.06 7.62 -7.77
C VAL A 241 -13.34 6.41 -8.67
N ILE A 242 -13.15 6.54 -9.99
CA ILE A 242 -13.40 5.45 -10.93
C ILE A 242 -12.45 4.28 -10.65
N SER A 243 -11.17 4.57 -10.40
CA SER A 243 -10.19 3.54 -10.04
C SER A 243 -10.59 2.82 -8.77
N TYR A 244 -10.95 3.57 -7.72
CA TYR A 244 -11.42 3.00 -6.46
C TYR A 244 -12.60 2.05 -6.65
N ILE A 245 -13.62 2.43 -7.43
CA ILE A 245 -14.79 1.58 -7.69
C ILE A 245 -14.37 0.27 -8.38
N VAL A 246 -13.53 0.35 -9.42
CA VAL A 246 -13.03 -0.82 -10.14
C VAL A 246 -12.24 -1.75 -9.19
N ILE A 247 -11.39 -1.18 -8.35
CA ILE A 247 -10.56 -1.90 -7.38
C ILE A 247 -11.45 -2.61 -6.34
N ALA A 248 -12.36 -1.88 -5.69
CA ALA A 248 -13.24 -2.41 -4.66
C ALA A 248 -14.14 -3.54 -5.20
N VAL A 249 -14.74 -3.35 -6.38
CA VAL A 249 -15.54 -4.39 -7.05
C VAL A 249 -14.69 -5.62 -7.37
N THR A 250 -13.47 -5.44 -7.86
CA THR A 250 -12.56 -6.54 -8.17
C THR A 250 -12.24 -7.35 -6.90
N TYR A 251 -11.90 -6.69 -5.79
CA TYR A 251 -11.56 -7.38 -4.55
C TYR A 251 -12.74 -8.13 -3.93
N LEU A 252 -13.92 -7.51 -3.92
CA LEU A 252 -15.15 -8.14 -3.46
C LEU A 252 -15.49 -9.36 -4.31
N LEU A 253 -15.41 -9.22 -5.65
CA LEU A 253 -15.73 -10.28 -6.58
C LEU A 253 -14.77 -11.47 -6.46
N LEU A 254 -13.46 -11.21 -6.43
CA LEU A 254 -12.44 -12.26 -6.28
C LEU A 254 -12.61 -13.04 -4.97
N THR A 255 -12.84 -12.34 -3.87
CA THR A 255 -13.02 -12.94 -2.54
C THR A 255 -14.32 -13.74 -2.46
N PHE A 256 -15.43 -13.14 -2.92
CA PHE A 256 -16.75 -13.79 -2.94
C PHE A 256 -16.73 -15.07 -3.77
N LEU A 257 -16.18 -15.00 -4.99
CA LEU A 257 -16.10 -16.16 -5.88
C LEU A 257 -15.21 -17.26 -5.31
N THR A 258 -14.09 -16.91 -4.66
CA THR A 258 -13.20 -17.87 -4.02
C THR A 258 -13.94 -18.68 -2.95
N PHE A 259 -14.69 -18.00 -2.08
CA PHE A 259 -15.44 -18.66 -1.01
C PHE A 259 -16.65 -19.47 -1.48
N GLY A 260 -17.14 -19.26 -2.71
CA GLY A 260 -18.12 -20.15 -3.31
C GLY A 260 -17.54 -21.30 -4.10
N ALA A 261 -16.25 -21.25 -4.45
CA ALA A 261 -15.57 -22.32 -5.19
C ALA A 261 -14.93 -23.35 -4.26
N LEU A 262 -14.35 -22.91 -3.13
CA LEU A 262 -13.57 -23.73 -2.20
C LEU A 262 -13.95 -23.47 -0.74
N SER A 263 -13.75 -24.45 0.14
CA SER A 263 -14.03 -24.29 1.57
C SER A 263 -13.02 -23.36 2.26
N GLN A 264 -13.40 -22.77 3.40
CA GLN A 264 -12.51 -21.89 4.18
C GLN A 264 -11.15 -22.56 4.47
N ALA A 265 -11.16 -23.83 4.89
CA ALA A 265 -9.93 -24.57 5.19
C ALA A 265 -9.03 -24.76 3.96
N GLN A 266 -9.62 -25.06 2.79
CA GLN A 266 -8.86 -25.18 1.54
C GLN A 266 -8.24 -23.84 1.14
N VAL A 267 -8.98 -22.74 1.26
CA VAL A 267 -8.52 -21.40 0.90
C VAL A 267 -7.40 -20.93 1.84
N ALA A 268 -7.55 -21.11 3.15
CA ALA A 268 -6.54 -20.75 4.15
C ALA A 268 -5.23 -21.55 4.00
N GLY A 269 -5.34 -22.81 3.56
CA GLY A 269 -4.21 -23.71 3.35
C GLY A 269 -3.42 -23.49 2.05
N MET A 270 -3.83 -22.56 1.19
CA MET A 270 -3.12 -22.26 -0.06
C MET A 270 -1.74 -21.65 0.21
N GLU A 271 -0.72 -21.98 -0.59
CA GLU A 271 0.58 -21.29 -0.49
C GLU A 271 0.50 -19.86 -1.02
N VAL A 272 1.42 -18.98 -0.62
CA VAL A 272 1.54 -17.63 -1.20
C VAL A 272 2.30 -17.74 -2.54
N PRO A 273 1.78 -17.25 -3.68
CA PRO A 273 0.49 -16.56 -3.84
C PRO A 273 -0.75 -17.47 -3.93
N ALA A 274 -1.83 -17.11 -3.23
CA ALA A 274 -3.00 -17.97 -3.07
C ALA A 274 -3.81 -18.18 -4.37
N LEU A 275 -3.99 -17.12 -5.18
CA LEU A 275 -4.84 -17.24 -6.38
C LEU A 275 -4.29 -18.27 -7.39
N GLY A 276 -2.98 -18.54 -7.38
CA GLY A 276 -2.38 -19.59 -8.21
C GLY A 276 -2.93 -20.97 -7.86
N GLY A 277 -2.89 -21.32 -6.58
CA GLY A 277 -3.42 -22.60 -6.08
C GLY A 277 -4.94 -22.69 -6.16
N ILE A 278 -5.65 -21.58 -5.92
CA ILE A 278 -7.12 -21.53 -6.07
C ILE A 278 -7.52 -21.80 -7.52
N LEU A 279 -6.85 -21.16 -8.49
CA LEU A 279 -7.16 -21.39 -9.89
C LEU A 279 -6.78 -22.81 -10.31
N GLU A 280 -5.68 -23.36 -9.78
CA GLU A 280 -5.30 -24.76 -10.00
C GLU A 280 -6.40 -25.72 -9.54
N ALA A 281 -6.97 -25.49 -8.36
CA ALA A 281 -8.03 -26.33 -7.81
C ALA A 281 -9.32 -26.32 -8.66
N VAL A 282 -9.54 -25.26 -9.44
CA VAL A 282 -10.74 -25.09 -10.27
C VAL A 282 -10.55 -25.61 -11.70
N VAL A 283 -9.45 -25.22 -12.37
CA VAL A 283 -9.23 -25.52 -13.80
C VAL A 283 -8.02 -26.39 -14.08
N GLY A 284 -7.23 -26.74 -13.05
CA GLY A 284 -6.01 -27.53 -13.16
C GLY A 284 -4.75 -26.70 -13.42
N LYS A 285 -3.63 -27.41 -13.65
CA LYS A 285 -2.27 -26.85 -13.71
C LYS A 285 -2.07 -25.68 -14.67
N TRP A 286 -2.78 -25.65 -15.79
CA TRP A 286 -2.65 -24.54 -16.75
C TRP A 286 -3.09 -23.19 -16.14
N GLY A 287 -4.09 -23.22 -15.25
CA GLY A 287 -4.55 -22.05 -14.52
C GLY A 287 -3.49 -21.55 -13.53
N ALA A 288 -2.84 -22.47 -12.82
CA ALA A 288 -1.73 -22.17 -11.93
C ALA A 288 -0.56 -21.51 -12.66
N VAL A 289 -0.19 -22.04 -13.83
CA VAL A 289 0.87 -21.48 -14.70
C VAL A 289 0.54 -20.06 -15.12
N LEU A 290 -0.67 -19.84 -15.65
CA LEU A 290 -1.14 -18.52 -16.08
C LEU A 290 -1.10 -17.51 -14.93
N MET A 291 -1.63 -17.90 -13.77
CA MET A 291 -1.74 -17.04 -12.61
C MET A 291 -0.37 -16.74 -12.01
N ASN A 292 0.47 -17.73 -11.72
CA ASN A 292 1.79 -17.49 -11.10
C ASN A 292 2.73 -16.69 -12.02
N PHE A 293 2.70 -16.93 -13.34
CA PHE A 293 3.45 -16.09 -14.27
C PHE A 293 2.96 -14.64 -14.26
N GLY A 294 1.63 -14.45 -14.27
CA GLY A 294 1.00 -13.15 -14.16
C GLY A 294 1.38 -12.41 -12.87
N ILE A 295 1.30 -13.08 -11.72
CA ILE A 295 1.63 -12.52 -10.41
C ILE A 295 3.11 -12.14 -10.35
N ALA A 296 4.02 -13.00 -10.82
CA ALA A 296 5.45 -12.69 -10.83
C ALA A 296 5.73 -11.38 -11.57
N LEU A 297 5.23 -11.25 -12.80
CA LEU A 297 5.47 -10.06 -13.62
C LEU A 297 4.73 -8.83 -13.10
N SER A 298 3.51 -9.02 -12.60
CA SER A 298 2.68 -7.99 -11.97
C SER A 298 3.32 -7.38 -10.71
N ALA A 299 3.81 -8.22 -9.81
CA ALA A 299 4.41 -7.81 -8.56
C ALA A 299 5.78 -7.14 -8.79
N ALA A 300 6.61 -7.70 -9.68
CA ALA A 300 7.87 -7.07 -10.10
C ALA A 300 7.64 -5.71 -10.76
N GLY A 301 6.62 -5.59 -11.63
CA GLY A 301 6.26 -4.34 -12.29
C GLY A 301 5.76 -3.27 -11.32
N CYS A 302 4.91 -3.64 -10.37
CA CYS A 302 4.45 -2.74 -9.32
C CYS A 302 5.61 -2.29 -8.41
N TRP A 303 6.46 -3.23 -7.98
CA TRP A 303 7.67 -2.94 -7.22
C TRP A 303 8.57 -1.93 -7.94
N PHE A 304 8.85 -2.16 -9.23
CA PHE A 304 9.62 -1.22 -10.03
C PHE A 304 9.01 0.19 -10.04
N GLY A 305 7.69 0.31 -10.25
CA GLY A 305 6.98 1.58 -10.22
C GLY A 305 7.08 2.29 -8.87
N CYS A 306 6.95 1.53 -7.78
CA CYS A 306 7.09 2.03 -6.42
C CYS A 306 8.53 2.50 -6.11
N CYS A 307 9.57 1.88 -6.69
CA CYS A 307 10.94 2.39 -6.56
C CYS A 307 11.09 3.82 -7.13
N LEU A 308 10.41 4.15 -8.23
CA LEU A 308 10.39 5.51 -8.76
C LEU A 308 9.70 6.48 -7.80
N PHE A 309 8.55 6.08 -7.23
CA PHE A 309 7.83 6.91 -6.27
C PHE A 309 8.61 7.15 -4.98
N ALA A 310 9.38 6.17 -4.50
CA ALA A 310 10.24 6.35 -3.32
C ALA A 310 11.26 7.48 -3.51
N GLY A 311 11.78 7.64 -4.73
CA GLY A 311 12.66 8.76 -5.08
C GLY A 311 11.90 10.08 -5.24
N GLU A 312 10.82 10.07 -6.02
CA GLU A 312 10.03 11.27 -6.37
C GLU A 312 9.40 11.93 -5.14
N ILE A 313 8.89 11.15 -4.18
CA ILE A 313 8.29 11.72 -2.96
C ILE A 313 9.30 12.54 -2.15
N LEU A 314 10.50 12.00 -1.93
CA LEU A 314 11.54 12.68 -1.14
C LEU A 314 12.12 13.88 -1.90
N ASP A 315 12.19 13.81 -3.22
CA ASP A 315 12.58 14.94 -4.07
C ASP A 315 11.58 16.11 -3.96
N VAL A 316 10.28 15.84 -4.12
CA VAL A 316 9.24 16.89 -3.97
C VAL A 316 9.22 17.42 -2.53
N ALA A 317 9.34 16.55 -1.54
CA ALA A 317 9.42 16.96 -0.13
C ALA A 317 10.65 17.83 0.16
N ALA A 318 11.80 17.58 -0.49
CA ALA A 318 12.99 18.40 -0.35
C ALA A 318 12.77 19.80 -0.93
N LYS A 319 12.08 19.90 -2.07
CA LYS A 319 11.66 21.18 -2.69
C LYS A 319 10.68 21.96 -1.80
N HIS A 320 9.88 21.25 -0.99
CA HIS A 320 9.02 21.82 0.05
C HIS A 320 9.75 22.08 1.38
N GLU A 321 11.08 21.88 1.46
CA GLU A 321 11.88 22.02 2.69
C GLU A 321 11.39 21.14 3.86
N ILE A 322 10.74 20.02 3.55
CA ILE A 322 10.24 19.03 4.52
C ILE A 322 11.36 18.06 4.90
N VAL A 323 12.19 17.67 3.93
CA VAL A 323 13.38 16.84 4.11
C VAL A 323 14.64 17.59 3.63
N PRO A 324 15.86 17.14 3.99
CA PRO A 324 17.10 17.82 3.62
C PRO A 324 17.26 17.98 2.11
N ARG A 325 17.95 19.05 1.68
CA ARG A 325 18.17 19.33 0.25
C ARG A 325 18.89 18.21 -0.49
N PHE A 326 19.68 17.42 0.24
CA PHE A 326 20.34 16.20 -0.23
C PHE A 326 19.40 15.27 -1.02
N PHE A 327 18.13 15.16 -0.63
CA PHE A 327 17.13 14.31 -1.28
C PHE A 327 16.57 14.92 -2.58
N GLY A 328 16.67 16.23 -2.76
CA GLY A 328 16.20 16.95 -3.95
C GLY A 328 17.27 17.13 -5.05
N GLU A 329 18.43 16.48 -4.90
CA GLU A 329 19.50 16.59 -5.89
C GLU A 329 19.24 15.64 -7.07
N GLU A 330 18.87 16.23 -8.20
CA GLU A 330 18.65 15.54 -9.47
C GLU A 330 19.95 15.42 -10.28
N ASN A 331 20.10 14.31 -11.00
CA ASN A 331 21.19 14.14 -11.99
C ASN A 331 20.88 14.86 -13.33
N SER A 332 21.77 14.72 -14.32
CA SER A 332 21.62 15.35 -15.64
C SER A 332 20.34 14.95 -16.41
N VAL A 333 19.70 13.85 -16.04
CA VAL A 333 18.45 13.36 -16.63
C VAL A 333 17.22 13.63 -15.75
N GLY A 334 17.37 14.40 -14.67
CA GLY A 334 16.28 14.83 -13.79
C GLY A 334 15.78 13.76 -12.83
N GLN A 335 16.64 12.82 -12.40
CA GLN A 335 16.31 11.76 -11.44
C GLN A 335 16.96 12.01 -10.08
N PRO A 336 16.24 11.87 -8.96
CA PRO A 336 16.76 12.12 -7.61
C PRO A 336 17.61 10.95 -7.10
N VAL A 337 18.84 10.85 -7.59
CA VAL A 337 19.74 9.69 -7.39
C VAL A 337 19.96 9.39 -5.90
N LYS A 338 20.14 10.43 -5.09
CA LYS A 338 20.39 10.28 -3.65
C LYS A 338 19.18 9.73 -2.89
N SER A 339 17.98 10.20 -3.23
CA SER A 339 16.72 9.67 -2.68
C SER A 339 16.50 8.22 -3.06
N LEU A 340 16.75 7.88 -4.33
CA LEU A 340 16.67 6.50 -4.81
C LEU A 340 17.68 5.61 -4.07
N LEU A 341 18.92 6.07 -3.87
CA LEU A 341 19.97 5.30 -3.21
C LEU A 341 19.63 5.02 -1.75
N VAL A 342 19.20 6.03 -0.98
CA VAL A 342 18.81 5.86 0.43
C VAL A 342 17.65 4.87 0.54
N SER A 343 16.62 5.03 -0.30
CA SER A 343 15.47 4.11 -0.33
C SER A 343 15.90 2.68 -0.66
N THR A 344 16.83 2.53 -1.61
CA THR A 344 17.38 1.23 -2.05
C THR A 344 18.17 0.55 -0.93
N ILE A 345 19.04 1.30 -0.22
CA ILE A 345 19.83 0.76 0.89
C ILE A 345 18.93 0.28 2.03
N ILE A 346 17.92 1.08 2.40
CA ILE A 346 16.97 0.71 3.46
C ILE A 346 16.16 -0.51 3.03
N GLN A 347 15.68 -0.55 1.78
CA GLN A 347 14.96 -1.70 1.26
C GLN A 347 15.83 -2.97 1.26
N GLN A 348 17.12 -2.86 0.90
CA GLN A 348 18.06 -3.97 0.96
C GLN A 348 18.23 -4.48 2.40
N ALA A 349 18.28 -3.58 3.39
CA ALA A 349 18.35 -3.98 4.80
C ALA A 349 17.10 -4.76 5.23
N PHE A 350 15.91 -4.35 4.78
CA PHE A 350 14.69 -5.14 5.02
C PHE A 350 14.67 -6.46 4.24
N PHE A 351 15.24 -6.55 3.04
CA PHE A 351 15.33 -7.85 2.37
C PHE A 351 16.16 -8.86 3.14
N ILE A 352 17.20 -8.42 3.87
CA ILE A 352 17.99 -9.34 4.71
C ILE A 352 17.12 -10.01 5.78
N THR A 353 16.02 -9.38 6.23
CA THR A 353 15.15 -9.97 7.26
C THR A 353 14.22 -11.07 6.73
N ILE A 354 14.12 -11.25 5.40
CA ILE A 354 13.22 -12.27 4.82
C ILE A 354 13.59 -13.70 5.23
N ILE A 355 14.86 -13.96 5.52
CA ILE A 355 15.33 -15.31 5.90
C ILE A 355 14.99 -15.67 7.36
N ILE A 356 14.47 -14.70 8.13
CA ILE A 356 14.23 -14.83 9.57
C ILE A 356 12.75 -15.15 9.86
N ASN A 357 11.83 -14.81 8.96
CA ASN A 357 10.39 -14.95 9.18
C ASN A 357 9.72 -15.62 7.97
N GLU A 358 9.00 -16.73 8.21
CA GLU A 358 8.29 -17.48 7.16
C GLU A 358 7.09 -16.72 6.57
N SER A 359 6.50 -15.83 7.35
CA SER A 359 5.38 -14.95 7.01
C SER A 359 5.83 -13.54 6.62
N ILE A 360 7.09 -13.33 6.23
CA ILE A 360 7.65 -11.99 5.98
C ILE A 360 6.83 -11.15 4.99
N TYR A 361 6.19 -11.79 4.00
CA TYR A 361 5.25 -11.12 3.09
C TYR A 361 4.16 -10.36 3.85
N ASN A 362 3.52 -11.04 4.80
CA ASN A 362 2.39 -10.53 5.58
C ASN A 362 2.84 -9.49 6.60
N VAL A 363 3.98 -9.71 7.26
CA VAL A 363 4.56 -8.77 8.22
C VAL A 363 4.90 -7.44 7.54
N MET A 364 5.60 -7.49 6.41
CA MET A 364 5.98 -6.29 5.65
C MET A 364 4.74 -5.59 5.08
N ALA A 365 3.71 -6.34 4.67
CA ALA A 365 2.46 -5.76 4.19
C ALA A 365 1.71 -5.01 5.30
N LEU A 366 1.72 -5.54 6.53
CA LEU A 366 1.11 -4.90 7.70
C LEU A 366 1.92 -3.68 8.17
N PHE A 367 3.26 -3.73 8.17
CA PHE A 367 4.09 -2.55 8.44
C PHE A 367 3.89 -1.45 7.40
N ALA A 368 3.81 -1.81 6.12
CA ALA A 368 3.51 -0.86 5.05
C ALA A 368 2.11 -0.26 5.21
N SER A 369 1.13 -1.07 5.61
CA SER A 369 -0.24 -0.61 5.88
C SER A 369 -0.31 0.36 7.06
N SER A 370 0.35 0.02 8.17
CA SER A 370 0.36 0.83 9.38
C SER A 370 1.05 2.18 9.17
N THR A 371 2.18 2.20 8.45
CA THR A 371 2.88 3.44 8.09
C THR A 371 2.06 4.32 7.13
N MET A 372 1.27 3.72 6.22
CA MET A 372 0.36 4.44 5.30
C MET A 372 -0.90 4.99 5.97
N LEU A 373 -1.36 4.38 7.07
CA LEU A 373 -2.52 4.89 7.78
C LEU A 373 -2.27 6.27 8.42
N VAL A 374 -1.02 6.61 8.73
CA VAL A 374 -0.63 7.96 9.21
C VAL A 374 -0.95 9.05 8.17
N PRO A 375 -0.48 8.98 6.90
CA PRO A 375 -0.89 9.92 5.86
C PRO A 375 -2.41 9.91 5.64
N TYR A 376 -3.07 8.74 5.60
CA TYR A 376 -4.54 8.69 5.39
C TYR A 376 -5.33 9.38 6.51
N PHE A 377 -4.90 9.18 7.76
CA PHE A 377 -5.49 9.81 8.92
C PHE A 377 -5.30 11.33 8.90
N THR A 378 -4.09 11.81 8.59
CA THR A 378 -3.79 13.26 8.54
C THR A 378 -4.48 13.95 7.37
N VAL A 379 -4.64 13.29 6.22
CA VAL A 379 -5.47 13.77 5.10
C VAL A 379 -6.94 13.88 5.51
N SER A 380 -7.47 12.88 6.21
CA SER A 380 -8.86 12.89 6.70
C SER A 380 -9.09 14.04 7.70
N LEU A 381 -8.14 14.28 8.61
CA LEU A 381 -8.18 15.44 9.50
C LEU A 381 -8.12 16.77 8.75
N THR A 382 -7.32 16.82 7.68
CA THR A 382 -7.21 18.00 6.82
C THR A 382 -8.54 18.29 6.15
N MET A 383 -9.23 17.25 5.66
CA MET A 383 -10.58 17.37 5.12
C MET A 383 -11.55 18.00 6.12
N VAL A 384 -11.54 17.58 7.39
CA VAL A 384 -12.38 18.20 8.43
C VAL A 384 -12.07 19.70 8.56
N LYS A 385 -10.79 20.05 8.73
CA LYS A 385 -10.37 21.43 8.94
C LYS A 385 -10.70 22.33 7.74
N GLU A 386 -10.39 21.87 6.54
CA GLU A 386 -10.54 22.67 5.33
C GLU A 386 -11.99 22.78 4.89
N SER A 387 -12.80 21.72 5.01
CA SER A 387 -14.23 21.80 4.71
C SER A 387 -14.97 22.75 5.66
N LEU A 388 -14.62 22.81 6.94
CA LEU A 388 -15.18 23.81 7.87
C LEU A 388 -14.94 25.25 7.39
N ARG A 389 -13.76 25.51 6.81
CA ARG A 389 -13.39 26.82 6.27
C ARG A 389 -14.05 27.12 4.93
N ILE A 390 -13.96 26.18 3.99
CA ILE A 390 -14.44 26.32 2.61
C ILE A 390 -15.97 26.38 2.57
N ASP A 391 -16.62 25.45 3.27
CA ASP A 391 -18.08 25.34 3.28
C ASP A 391 -18.77 26.29 4.27
N LYS A 392 -17.97 27.06 5.03
CA LYS A 392 -18.41 28.00 6.07
C LYS A 392 -19.27 27.34 7.15
N GLY A 393 -18.72 26.34 7.82
CA GLY A 393 -19.36 25.64 8.95
C GLY A 393 -19.37 24.13 8.82
N PHE A 394 -19.99 23.45 9.80
CA PHE A 394 -20.07 21.99 9.83
C PHE A 394 -21.19 21.49 8.90
N LYS A 395 -20.80 21.03 7.71
CA LYS A 395 -21.69 20.45 6.69
C LYS A 395 -21.33 18.99 6.42
N ILE A 396 -22.01 18.40 5.43
CA ILE A 396 -21.80 17.00 5.02
C ILE A 396 -20.33 16.67 4.74
N ASN A 397 -19.55 17.59 4.15
CA ASN A 397 -18.13 17.36 3.87
C ASN A 397 -17.29 17.28 5.16
N ALA A 398 -17.57 18.13 6.15
CA ALA A 398 -16.92 18.05 7.46
C ALA A 398 -17.30 16.75 8.18
N LEU A 399 -18.58 16.35 8.11
CA LEU A 399 -19.05 15.06 8.63
C LEU A 399 -18.34 13.88 7.96
N LEU A 400 -18.23 13.88 6.62
CA LEU A 400 -17.50 12.84 5.88
C LEU A 400 -16.01 12.82 6.24
N GLY A 401 -15.40 13.99 6.46
CA GLY A 401 -14.05 14.10 7.01
C GLY A 401 -13.95 13.41 8.38
N CYS A 402 -14.89 13.68 9.30
CA CYS A 402 -14.92 13.04 10.62
C CYS A 402 -15.10 11.52 10.52
N VAL A 403 -16.02 11.06 9.66
CA VAL A 403 -16.24 9.63 9.40
C VAL A 403 -14.96 8.99 8.86
N SER A 404 -14.28 9.63 7.91
CA SER A 404 -12.99 9.18 7.37
C SER A 404 -11.93 9.10 8.47
N THR A 405 -11.80 10.14 9.30
CA THR A 405 -10.83 10.16 10.42
C THR A 405 -11.09 9.02 11.40
N ILE A 406 -12.34 8.80 11.80
CA ILE A 406 -12.72 7.71 12.70
C ILE A 406 -12.42 6.36 12.04
N ALA A 407 -12.75 6.19 10.76
CA ALA A 407 -12.52 4.96 10.03
C ALA A 407 -11.02 4.65 9.88
N MET A 408 -10.19 5.62 9.48
CA MET A 408 -8.73 5.44 9.39
C MET A 408 -8.11 5.18 10.76
N GLY A 409 -8.61 5.83 11.81
CA GLY A 409 -8.20 5.58 13.19
C GLY A 409 -8.56 4.17 13.66
N TYR A 410 -9.76 3.69 13.34
CA TYR A 410 -10.19 2.32 13.63
C TYR A 410 -9.38 1.28 12.84
N LEU A 411 -9.10 1.53 11.56
CA LEU A 411 -8.22 0.66 10.76
C LEU A 411 -6.83 0.57 11.40
N MET A 412 -6.26 1.70 11.85
CA MET A 412 -4.98 1.72 12.55
C MET A 412 -5.03 0.97 13.88
N TYR A 413 -6.13 1.06 14.62
CA TYR A 413 -6.32 0.24 15.82
C TYR A 413 -6.42 -1.26 15.47
N SER A 414 -7.13 -1.61 14.40
CA SER A 414 -7.38 -3.00 13.99
C SER A 414 -6.11 -3.74 13.55
N THR A 415 -5.04 -3.04 13.14
CA THR A 415 -3.77 -3.69 12.78
C THR A 415 -3.08 -4.35 13.97
N GLY A 416 -3.44 -3.99 15.20
CA GLY A 416 -2.78 -4.49 16.41
C GLY A 416 -1.87 -3.44 17.04
N TRP A 417 -1.80 -3.47 18.38
CA TRP A 417 -1.04 -2.50 19.18
C TRP A 417 0.47 -2.59 18.93
N ASP A 418 0.95 -3.79 18.66
CA ASP A 418 2.31 -4.17 18.35
C ASP A 418 2.78 -3.52 17.04
N TYR A 419 1.97 -3.60 15.97
CA TYR A 419 2.23 -2.94 14.68
C TYR A 419 2.23 -1.40 14.81
N ILE A 420 1.33 -0.83 15.63
CA ILE A 420 1.31 0.62 15.89
C ILE A 420 2.59 1.08 16.59
N ILE A 421 3.04 0.34 17.61
CA ILE A 421 4.24 0.69 18.38
C ILE A 421 5.50 0.54 17.51
N ILE A 422 5.59 -0.50 16.67
CA ILE A 422 6.68 -0.66 15.69
C ILE A 422 6.66 0.46 14.64
N THR A 423 5.48 0.94 14.25
CA THR A 423 5.38 2.08 13.33
C THR A 423 6.05 3.32 13.93
N ALA A 424 5.88 3.59 15.23
CA ALA A 424 6.59 4.68 15.89
C ALA A 424 8.13 4.48 15.85
N LEU A 425 8.61 3.24 15.98
CA LEU A 425 10.04 2.90 15.84
C LEU A 425 10.59 3.25 14.45
N LEU A 426 9.81 3.05 13.37
CA LEU A 426 10.21 3.42 12.01
C LEU A 426 10.20 4.95 11.80
N PHE A 427 9.27 5.67 12.42
CA PHE A 427 9.17 7.12 12.31
C PHE A 427 10.24 7.88 13.12
N ALA A 428 10.65 7.35 14.28
CA ALA A 428 11.60 8.01 15.17
C ALA A 428 12.93 8.44 14.51
N PRO A 429 13.67 7.59 13.78
CA PRO A 429 14.90 8.01 13.11
C PRO A 429 14.63 9.04 12.00
N CYS A 430 13.45 9.02 11.39
CA CYS A 430 13.09 9.96 10.34
C CYS A 430 12.94 11.40 10.88
N ILE A 431 12.60 11.60 12.16
CA ILE A 431 12.54 12.93 12.79
C ILE A 431 13.89 13.68 12.63
N LEU A 432 15.02 12.95 12.57
CA LEU A 432 16.33 13.54 12.28
C LEU A 432 16.38 14.17 10.88
N MET A 433 15.73 13.58 9.88
CA MET A 433 15.61 14.18 8.55
C MET A 433 14.91 15.54 8.63
N TYR A 434 13.80 15.62 9.37
CA TYR A 434 13.11 16.90 9.58
C TYR A 434 14.02 17.91 10.30
N TYR A 435 14.73 17.48 11.36
CA TYR A 435 15.68 18.34 12.07
C TYR A 435 16.73 18.96 11.13
N PHE A 436 17.38 18.13 10.30
CA PHE A 436 18.37 18.60 9.35
C PHE A 436 17.76 19.54 8.29
N ALA A 437 16.56 19.24 7.78
CA ALA A 437 15.85 20.11 6.85
C ALA A 437 15.57 21.49 7.45
N ARG A 438 15.12 21.56 8.71
CA ARG A 438 14.87 22.82 9.42
C ARG A 438 16.16 23.60 9.67
N LYS A 439 17.23 22.91 10.06
CA LYS A 439 18.56 23.49 10.30
C LYS A 439 19.15 24.10 9.03
N GLU A 440 19.11 23.39 7.90
CA GLU A 440 19.58 23.86 6.59
C GLU A 440 18.87 25.16 6.14
N ASN A 441 17.58 25.25 6.42
CA ASN A 441 16.75 26.41 6.05
C ASN A 441 16.68 27.49 7.14
N LYS A 442 17.48 27.37 8.22
CA LYS A 442 17.53 28.32 9.35
C LYS A 442 16.17 28.60 10.00
N LYS A 443 15.32 27.58 10.10
CA LYS A 443 13.99 27.68 10.71
C LYS A 443 13.96 27.00 12.06
N GLU A 444 12.99 27.37 12.89
CA GLU A 444 12.72 26.66 14.14
C GLU A 444 12.42 25.19 13.84
N PHE A 445 12.96 24.30 14.68
CA PHE A 445 12.84 22.86 14.52
C PHE A 445 11.39 22.41 14.72
N LEU A 446 10.82 22.65 15.89
CA LEU A 446 9.46 22.25 16.25
C LEU A 446 8.80 23.34 17.09
N THR A 447 7.54 23.65 16.78
CA THR A 447 6.64 24.42 17.64
C THR A 447 6.29 23.64 18.91
N HIS A 448 5.65 24.29 19.89
CA HIS A 448 5.28 23.64 21.15
C HIS A 448 4.38 22.41 20.96
N THR A 449 3.38 22.49 20.09
CA THR A 449 2.48 21.37 19.78
C THR A 449 3.21 20.25 19.04
N GLU A 450 4.07 20.59 18.08
CA GLU A 450 4.86 19.60 17.33
C GLU A 450 5.86 18.85 18.23
N LYS A 451 6.42 19.50 19.26
CA LYS A 451 7.27 18.85 20.27
C LYS A 451 6.53 17.75 21.01
N ILE A 452 5.27 17.96 21.40
CA ILE A 452 4.46 16.95 22.10
C ILE A 452 4.30 15.71 21.24
N ILE A 453 3.97 15.88 19.95
CA ILE A 453 3.81 14.78 19.00
C ILE A 453 5.15 14.05 18.79
N ALA A 454 6.24 14.78 18.57
CA ALA A 454 7.57 14.19 18.39
C ALA A 454 8.03 13.39 19.63
N ILE A 455 7.80 13.92 20.84
CA ILE A 455 8.12 13.21 22.09
C ILE A 455 7.29 11.94 22.22
N ALA A 456 5.99 11.99 21.91
CA ALA A 456 5.14 10.80 21.94
C ALA A 456 5.64 9.70 20.99
N ILE A 457 6.02 10.06 19.75
CA ILE A 457 6.60 9.11 18.78
C ILE A 457 7.90 8.50 19.32
N ILE A 458 8.80 9.32 19.89
CA ILE A 458 10.08 8.83 20.43
C ILE A 458 9.85 7.91 21.64
N LEU A 459 8.93 8.25 22.55
CA LEU A 459 8.61 7.40 23.69
C LEU A 459 8.02 6.05 23.23
N LEU A 460 7.10 6.06 22.27
CA LEU A 460 6.54 4.83 21.70
C LEU A 460 7.62 3.99 21.00
N ALA A 461 8.57 4.63 20.30
CA ALA A 461 9.70 3.93 19.70
C ALA A 461 10.63 3.27 20.74
N LEU A 462 10.90 3.94 21.87
CA LEU A 462 11.68 3.37 22.97
C LEU A 462 10.94 2.20 23.64
N ILE A 463 9.62 2.32 23.83
CA ILE A 463 8.78 1.22 24.31
C ILE A 463 8.84 0.04 23.32
N SER A 464 8.73 0.31 22.01
CA SER A 464 8.88 -0.72 20.98
C SER A 464 10.18 -1.48 21.10
N LEU A 465 11.30 -0.75 21.23
CA LEU A 465 12.62 -1.35 21.32
C LEU A 465 12.73 -2.23 22.57
N PHE A 466 12.22 -1.76 23.72
CA PHE A 466 12.19 -2.53 24.95
C PHE A 466 11.38 -3.82 24.82
N LEU A 467 10.19 -3.76 24.21
CA LEU A 467 9.32 -4.91 24.02
C LEU A 467 9.89 -5.95 23.04
N ILE A 468 10.63 -5.50 22.02
CA ILE A 468 11.37 -6.38 21.11
C ILE A 468 12.53 -7.06 21.85
N ILE A 469 13.32 -6.30 22.62
CA ILE A 469 14.48 -6.84 23.36
C ILE A 469 14.06 -7.86 24.43
N ASN A 470 12.94 -7.62 25.11
CA ASN A 470 12.43 -8.53 26.14
C ASN A 470 11.60 -9.70 25.57
N GLY A 471 11.49 -9.82 24.23
CA GLY A 471 10.77 -10.90 23.57
C GLY A 471 9.24 -10.86 23.70
N THR A 472 8.65 -9.75 24.19
CA THR A 472 7.19 -9.56 24.17
C THR A 472 6.68 -9.35 22.74
N ILE A 473 7.47 -8.67 21.91
CA ILE A 473 7.25 -8.56 20.47
C ILE A 473 8.31 -9.41 19.78
N ASP A 474 7.90 -10.52 19.20
CA ASP A 474 8.79 -11.41 18.46
C ASP A 474 8.62 -11.20 16.95
N LEU A 475 9.58 -10.50 16.34
CA LEU A 475 9.59 -10.20 14.91
C LEU A 475 9.67 -11.45 14.01
N SER A 476 10.02 -12.62 14.56
CA SER A 476 10.08 -13.88 13.80
C SER A 476 8.73 -14.60 13.71
N THR A 477 7.83 -14.34 14.65
CA THR A 477 6.51 -15.00 14.76
C THR A 477 5.32 -14.05 14.56
N MET A 478 5.58 -12.74 14.50
CA MET A 478 4.63 -11.70 14.08
C MET A 478 4.03 -11.92 12.69
#